data_AF-A0ABD2WKT7-F1
#
_entry.id   AF-A0ABD2WKT7-F1
#
_cell.length_a   1.000
_cell.length_b   1.000
_cell.length_c   1.000
_cell.angle_alpha   90.00
_cell.angle_beta   90.00
_cell.angle_gamma   90.00
#
_symmetry.space_group_name_H-M   'P 1'
#
loop_
_entity.id
_entity.type
_entity.pdbx_description
1 polymer ?
#
loop_
_entity_poly.entity_id
_entity_poly.type
_entity_poly.pdbx_seq_one_letter_code
_entity_poly.pdbx_strand_id
1 'polypeptide(L)'
;MQKLKDHFDNEARLGVSNRDTWQWNHLHFIGHSLGAHVSAQTAHLLKNDTFWHLDRITGLDPARPCFTQANSPTTLDKGDAVYVDMIHTQIGHETRFLQALGLDRALGHTDFYVSTGVKQLQCHDDYPHFEMICSHQASYEYFIATLEIFKNRDECGFPAYPWNGSPKDALEIVKEIAKSGNRGCETCPKMGIEVGPNSRKGVFLVISSSKKPYCEVSNRELLFIVKMTQVGSKRRIKLKKVEEYNSLL
;
A
#
# COMPACT_ATOMS: atom_id res chain seq x y z
N MET A 1 20.06 -3.52 19.74
CA MET A 1 19.35 -4.70 19.18
C MET A 1 18.94 -5.68 20.25
N GLN A 2 19.82 -6.13 21.16
CA GLN A 2 19.42 -6.88 22.38
C GLN A 2 18.28 -6.19 23.15
N LYS A 3 18.38 -4.86 23.35
CA LYS A 3 17.35 -4.03 23.98
C LYS A 3 15.95 -4.10 23.35
N LEU A 4 15.83 -4.37 22.04
CA LEU A 4 14.51 -4.48 21.38
C LEU A 4 13.87 -5.83 21.68
N LYS A 5 14.65 -6.91 21.61
CA LYS A 5 14.21 -8.24 22.03
C LYS A 5 13.84 -8.24 23.52
N ASP A 6 14.69 -7.65 24.36
CA ASP A 6 14.42 -7.52 25.80
C ASP A 6 13.13 -6.71 26.08
N HIS A 7 12.80 -5.70 25.25
CA HIS A 7 11.56 -4.94 25.41
C HIS A 7 10.32 -5.80 25.16
N PHE A 8 10.29 -6.57 24.06
CA PHE A 8 9.20 -7.50 23.77
C PHE A 8 9.05 -8.57 24.86
N ASP A 9 10.18 -9.15 25.30
CA ASP A 9 10.18 -10.21 26.30
C ASP A 9 9.76 -9.71 27.70
N ASN A 10 10.05 -8.45 28.05
CA ASN A 10 9.69 -7.87 29.34
C ASN A 10 8.23 -7.41 29.41
N GLU A 11 7.68 -6.82 28.34
CA GLU A 11 6.27 -6.40 28.27
C GLU A 11 5.33 -7.62 28.28
N ALA A 12 5.69 -8.69 27.57
CA ALA A 12 4.90 -9.93 27.52
C ALA A 12 4.77 -10.63 28.89
N ARG A 13 5.74 -10.44 29.79
CA ARG A 13 5.76 -11.05 31.13
C ARG A 13 4.94 -10.27 32.15
N LEU A 14 4.63 -9.00 31.90
CA LEU A 14 3.90 -8.14 32.86
C LEU A 14 2.37 -8.29 32.79
N GLY A 15 1.82 -9.00 31.79
CA GLY A 15 0.38 -9.15 31.58
C GLY A 15 -0.26 -10.48 32.03
N VAL A 16 0.51 -11.43 32.58
CA VAL A 16 0.01 -12.79 32.87
C VAL A 16 -0.67 -12.83 34.25
N SER A 17 -1.85 -12.22 34.34
CA SER A 17 -2.82 -12.46 35.42
C SER A 17 -3.96 -13.32 34.87
N ASN A 18 -3.76 -14.63 34.99
CA ASN A 18 -4.77 -15.69 35.09
C ASN A 18 -6.23 -15.30 34.77
N ARG A 19 -6.69 -15.50 33.50
CA ARG A 19 -8.01 -16.07 33.13
C ARG A 19 -8.41 -16.01 31.64
N ASP A 20 -7.61 -15.49 30.72
CA ASP A 20 -7.90 -15.59 29.28
C ASP A 20 -6.63 -15.99 28.52
N THR A 21 -6.69 -17.05 27.70
CA THR A 21 -5.57 -17.55 26.89
C THR A 21 -5.32 -16.66 25.67
N TRP A 22 -4.93 -15.42 25.90
CA TRP A 22 -4.45 -14.52 24.85
C TRP A 22 -3.07 -14.98 24.39
N GLN A 23 -2.95 -15.44 23.15
CA GLN A 23 -1.68 -15.79 22.53
C GLN A 23 -1.00 -14.50 22.04
N TRP A 24 -0.35 -13.77 22.96
CA TRP A 24 0.35 -12.52 22.69
C TRP A 24 1.60 -12.67 21.81
N ASN A 25 1.97 -13.90 21.49
CA ASN A 25 3.16 -14.22 20.70
C ASN A 25 2.92 -14.16 19.18
N HIS A 26 1.69 -13.88 18.74
CA HIS A 26 1.34 -13.63 17.34
C HIS A 26 1.47 -12.14 17.01
N LEU A 27 2.32 -11.82 16.05
CA LEU A 27 2.73 -10.45 15.74
C LEU A 27 2.21 -10.02 14.37
N HIS A 28 1.67 -8.79 14.33
CA HIS A 28 1.43 -8.03 13.10
C HIS A 28 2.22 -6.73 13.17
N PHE A 29 3.28 -6.62 12.36
CA PHE A 29 4.04 -5.37 12.25
C PHE A 29 3.45 -4.46 11.19
N ILE A 30 3.34 -3.17 11.50
CA ILE A 30 2.91 -2.13 10.58
C ILE A 30 4.01 -1.10 10.52
N GLY A 31 4.67 -0.98 9.37
CA GLY A 31 5.83 -0.12 9.20
C GLY A 31 5.63 0.88 8.07
N HIS A 32 5.75 2.17 8.37
CA HIS A 32 5.73 3.24 7.36
C HIS A 32 7.13 3.59 6.89
N SER A 33 7.31 3.82 5.58
CA SER A 33 8.58 4.29 5.02
C SER A 33 9.75 3.37 5.39
N LEU A 34 10.80 3.91 6.03
CA LEU A 34 11.91 3.14 6.59
C LEU A 34 11.46 2.10 7.64
N GLY A 35 10.38 2.38 8.37
CA GLY A 35 9.80 1.46 9.36
C GLY A 35 9.32 0.13 8.77
N ALA A 36 8.96 0.11 7.48
CA ALA A 36 8.65 -1.13 6.76
C ALA A 36 9.88 -2.07 6.73
N HIS A 37 11.06 -1.50 6.49
CA HIS A 37 12.33 -2.23 6.47
C HIS A 37 12.85 -2.55 7.87
N VAL A 38 12.57 -1.71 8.87
CA VAL A 38 12.80 -2.06 10.28
C VAL A 38 11.98 -3.29 10.68
N SER A 39 10.75 -3.41 10.18
CA SER A 39 9.89 -4.58 10.40
C SER A 39 10.52 -5.84 9.79
N ALA A 40 11.00 -5.77 8.55
CA ALA A 40 11.75 -6.84 7.89
C ALA A 40 13.02 -7.26 8.65
N GLN A 41 13.83 -6.27 9.06
CA GLN A 41 15.04 -6.54 9.83
C GLN A 41 14.72 -7.21 11.18
N THR A 42 13.63 -6.79 11.83
CA THR A 42 13.17 -7.40 13.09
C THR A 42 12.69 -8.83 12.85
N ALA A 43 11.94 -9.06 11.77
CA ALA A 43 11.52 -10.40 11.35
C ALA A 43 12.70 -11.35 11.13
N HIS A 44 13.73 -10.87 10.43
CA HIS A 44 14.95 -11.63 10.19
C HIS A 44 15.63 -12.06 11.50
N LEU A 45 15.64 -11.18 12.51
CA LEU A 45 16.19 -11.48 13.84
C LEU A 45 15.34 -12.50 14.63
N LEU A 46 14.02 -12.50 14.40
CA LEU A 46 13.07 -13.42 15.03
C LEU A 46 12.93 -14.75 14.28
N LYS A 47 13.57 -14.93 13.12
CA LYS A 47 13.39 -16.11 12.25
C LYS A 47 13.67 -17.46 12.92
N ASN A 48 14.59 -17.47 13.89
CA ASN A 48 14.95 -18.67 14.66
C ASN A 48 14.33 -18.67 16.08
N ASP A 49 13.47 -17.71 16.40
CA ASP A 49 12.75 -17.68 17.66
C ASP A 49 11.60 -18.70 17.63
N THR A 50 11.40 -19.43 18.72
CA THR A 50 10.37 -20.47 18.82
C THR A 50 9.12 -19.99 19.56
N PHE A 51 9.17 -18.81 20.17
CA PHE A 51 8.06 -18.23 20.91
C PHE A 51 7.30 -17.24 20.04
N TRP A 52 8.00 -16.27 19.44
CA TRP A 52 7.39 -15.22 18.62
C TRP A 52 7.05 -15.71 17.21
N HIS A 53 5.78 -15.55 16.80
CA HIS A 53 5.28 -15.88 15.47
C HIS A 53 4.94 -14.59 14.72
N LEU A 54 5.63 -14.33 13.61
CA LEU A 54 5.35 -13.18 12.77
C LEU A 54 4.35 -13.54 11.66
N ASP A 55 3.08 -13.31 11.95
CA ASP A 55 1.98 -13.68 11.06
C ASP A 55 1.83 -12.69 9.90
N ARG A 56 2.06 -11.40 10.16
CA ARG A 56 1.83 -10.36 9.16
C ARG A 56 2.80 -9.20 9.27
N ILE A 57 3.24 -8.69 8.12
CA ILE A 57 3.84 -7.36 8.01
C ILE A 57 3.05 -6.54 6.99
N THR A 58 2.60 -5.35 7.39
CA THR A 58 2.05 -4.35 6.47
C THR A 58 3.08 -3.24 6.25
N GLY A 59 3.56 -3.12 5.01
CA GLY A 59 4.44 -2.05 4.57
C GLY A 59 3.64 -0.86 4.03
N LEU A 60 3.71 0.27 4.71
CA LEU A 60 3.03 1.51 4.31
C LEU A 60 4.02 2.40 3.56
N ASP A 61 3.90 2.41 2.24
CA ASP A 61 4.80 3.02 1.27
C ASP A 61 6.29 2.81 1.61
N PRO A 62 6.79 1.56 1.57
CA PRO A 62 8.15 1.22 2.00
C PRO A 62 9.21 2.10 1.32
N ALA A 63 10.23 2.56 2.05
CA ALA A 63 11.21 3.49 1.49
C ALA A 63 12.01 2.90 0.33
N ARG A 64 12.14 3.61 -0.79
CA ARG A 64 12.96 3.15 -1.93
C ARG A 64 14.46 3.39 -1.79
N PRO A 65 14.94 4.57 -1.36
CA PRO A 65 16.37 4.85 -1.31
C PRO A 65 17.09 3.80 -0.46
N CYS A 66 18.08 3.13 -1.05
CA CYS A 66 18.86 2.04 -0.43
C CYS A 66 18.15 0.68 -0.26
N PHE A 67 16.88 0.51 -0.65
CA PHE A 67 16.09 -0.73 -0.45
C PHE A 67 15.47 -1.26 -1.74
N THR A 68 16.24 -1.31 -2.83
CA THR A 68 15.74 -1.72 -4.16
C THR A 68 15.94 -3.20 -4.47
N GLN A 69 16.62 -3.95 -3.59
CA GLN A 69 17.00 -5.34 -3.79
C GLN A 69 16.08 -6.29 -3.00
N ALA A 70 15.34 -7.12 -3.71
CA ALA A 70 14.58 -8.22 -3.12
C ALA A 70 15.53 -9.27 -2.49
N ASN A 71 15.05 -10.01 -1.49
CA ASN A 71 15.81 -11.01 -0.73
C ASN A 71 17.00 -10.46 0.07
N SER A 72 17.10 -9.13 0.20
CA SER A 72 18.06 -8.53 1.14
C SER A 72 17.46 -8.64 2.54
N PRO A 73 18.22 -9.06 3.57
CA PRO A 73 17.73 -9.12 4.95
C PRO A 73 17.29 -7.76 5.50
N THR A 74 17.66 -6.67 4.82
CA THR A 74 17.32 -5.30 5.18
C THR A 74 16.14 -4.73 4.38
N THR A 75 15.69 -5.39 3.31
CA THR A 75 14.61 -4.91 2.45
C THR A 75 13.39 -5.77 2.70
N LEU A 76 12.23 -5.13 2.83
CA LEU A 76 10.99 -5.83 3.12
C LEU A 76 10.59 -6.65 1.89
N ASP A 77 10.32 -7.94 2.09
CA ASP A 77 9.73 -8.81 1.09
C ASP A 77 8.84 -9.89 1.70
N LYS A 78 8.15 -10.64 0.83
CA LYS A 78 7.22 -11.70 1.22
C LYS A 78 7.80 -12.81 2.09
N GLY A 79 9.12 -12.99 2.12
CA GLY A 79 9.80 -13.98 2.94
C GLY A 79 9.93 -13.62 4.42
N ASP A 80 9.62 -12.37 4.78
CA ASP A 80 9.79 -11.86 6.14
C ASP A 80 8.68 -12.29 7.11
N ALA A 81 7.49 -12.67 6.63
CA ALA A 81 6.38 -13.11 7.48
C ALA A 81 5.48 -14.13 6.77
N VAL A 82 4.55 -14.75 7.51
CA VAL A 82 3.53 -15.64 6.93
C VAL A 82 2.73 -14.92 5.83
N TYR A 83 2.46 -13.62 6.04
CA TYR A 83 1.84 -12.76 5.05
C TYR A 83 2.46 -11.35 5.06
N VAL A 84 2.61 -10.76 3.88
CA VAL A 84 3.19 -9.42 3.73
C VAL A 84 2.36 -8.66 2.72
N ASP A 85 1.78 -7.54 3.14
CA ASP A 85 1.04 -6.65 2.27
C ASP A 85 1.67 -5.26 2.22
N MET A 86 1.68 -4.65 1.04
CA MET A 86 2.28 -3.33 0.83
C MET A 86 1.27 -2.36 0.24
N ILE A 87 1.24 -1.12 0.75
CA ILE A 87 0.40 -0.04 0.23
C ILE A 87 1.33 1.02 -0.37
N HIS A 88 1.34 1.15 -1.69
CA HIS A 88 2.20 2.04 -2.45
C HIS A 88 1.46 3.31 -2.83
N THR A 89 1.99 4.46 -2.43
CA THR A 89 1.34 5.77 -2.60
C THR A 89 2.26 6.86 -3.13
N GLN A 90 3.59 6.69 -3.09
CA GLN A 90 4.54 7.63 -3.69
C GLN A 90 5.75 6.93 -4.36
N ILE A 91 5.48 6.20 -5.44
CA ILE A 91 6.45 5.42 -6.22
C ILE A 91 7.10 6.21 -7.38
N GLY A 92 6.76 7.49 -7.56
CA GLY A 92 7.23 8.24 -8.73
C GLY A 92 7.04 9.74 -8.64
N HIS A 93 8.06 10.50 -9.04
CA HIS A 93 8.06 11.95 -9.03
C HIS A 93 9.06 12.52 -10.05
N GLU A 94 8.77 13.73 -10.53
CA GLU A 94 9.64 14.50 -11.44
C GLU A 94 10.50 15.52 -10.68
N THR A 95 11.40 15.08 -9.80
CA THR A 95 12.52 15.96 -9.42
C THR A 95 13.84 15.47 -9.99
N ARG A 96 14.77 16.41 -10.16
CA ARG A 96 16.15 16.15 -10.62
C ARG A 96 16.97 15.32 -9.62
N PHE A 97 16.56 15.24 -8.34
CA PHE A 97 17.36 14.67 -7.25
C PHE A 97 16.71 13.45 -6.58
N LEU A 98 15.37 13.42 -6.49
CA LEU A 98 14.60 12.31 -5.91
C LEU A 98 13.46 11.93 -6.84
N GLN A 99 13.56 10.74 -7.40
CA GLN A 99 12.57 10.19 -8.33
C GLN A 99 11.37 9.54 -7.63
N ALA A 100 11.46 9.15 -6.36
CA ALA A 100 10.37 8.59 -5.54
C ALA A 100 10.82 8.43 -4.08
N LEU A 101 9.87 8.45 -3.14
CA LEU A 101 10.11 8.09 -1.74
C LEU A 101 9.79 6.62 -1.48
N GLY A 102 8.67 6.15 -2.02
CA GLY A 102 8.19 4.77 -1.92
C GLY A 102 8.79 3.83 -2.96
N LEU A 103 8.91 2.56 -2.58
CA LEU A 103 9.37 1.47 -3.41
C LEU A 103 8.35 1.20 -4.53
N ASP A 104 8.83 1.10 -5.77
CA ASP A 104 7.99 0.89 -6.96
C ASP A 104 7.76 -0.58 -7.30
N ARG A 105 8.62 -1.47 -6.77
CA ARG A 105 8.57 -2.91 -7.01
C ARG A 105 7.58 -3.59 -6.07
N ALA A 106 6.82 -4.53 -6.62
CA ALA A 106 5.99 -5.44 -5.85
C ALA A 106 6.87 -6.52 -5.21
N LEU A 107 7.01 -6.50 -3.89
CA LEU A 107 7.82 -7.44 -3.11
C LEU A 107 7.00 -8.23 -2.09
N GLY A 108 5.74 -7.86 -1.86
CA GLY A 108 4.85 -8.52 -0.92
C GLY A 108 4.21 -9.80 -1.46
N HIS A 109 3.35 -10.38 -0.62
CA HIS A 109 2.33 -11.33 -1.07
C HIS A 109 1.21 -10.59 -1.82
N THR A 110 0.86 -9.40 -1.35
CA THR A 110 -0.05 -8.48 -2.03
C THR A 110 0.50 -7.06 -2.04
N ASP A 111 0.52 -6.44 -3.21
CA ASP A 111 1.02 -5.08 -3.39
C ASP A 111 -0.11 -4.22 -3.96
N PHE A 112 -0.58 -3.26 -3.17
CA PHE A 112 -1.68 -2.37 -3.47
C PHE A 112 -1.13 -1.02 -3.93
N TYR A 113 -1.40 -0.66 -5.17
CA TYR A 113 -1.00 0.63 -5.73
C TYR A 113 -2.21 1.55 -5.74
N VAL A 114 -2.21 2.55 -4.87
CA VAL A 114 -3.36 3.45 -4.73
C VAL A 114 -3.30 4.54 -5.77
N SER A 115 -4.32 4.61 -6.63
CA SER A 115 -4.45 5.57 -7.72
C SER A 115 -3.19 5.62 -8.59
N THR A 116 -2.63 4.45 -8.94
CA THR A 116 -1.35 4.16 -9.64
C THR A 116 -0.07 4.33 -8.81
N GLY A 117 -0.18 4.78 -7.57
CA GLY A 117 0.92 4.89 -6.61
C GLY A 117 1.84 6.09 -6.82
N VAL A 118 1.62 6.95 -7.81
CA VAL A 118 2.53 8.06 -8.17
C VAL A 118 2.24 9.33 -7.37
N LYS A 119 0.95 9.71 -7.27
CA LYS A 119 0.49 10.91 -6.57
C LYS A 119 -0.91 10.65 -6.02
N GLN A 120 -1.13 11.01 -4.76
CA GLN A 120 -2.44 10.83 -4.14
C GLN A 120 -3.33 12.06 -4.32
N LEU A 121 -4.64 11.85 -4.45
CA LEU A 121 -5.58 12.91 -4.85
C LEU A 121 -5.75 13.98 -3.79
N GLN A 122 -5.57 13.67 -2.50
CA GLN A 122 -5.62 14.68 -1.43
C GLN A 122 -4.37 15.57 -1.40
N CYS A 123 -3.32 15.23 -2.16
CA CYS A 123 -2.04 15.92 -2.14
C CYS A 123 -1.97 16.96 -3.24
N HIS A 124 -2.29 18.20 -2.88
CA HIS A 124 -2.18 19.37 -3.73
C HIS A 124 -1.36 20.43 -3.00
N ASP A 125 -0.11 20.57 -3.41
CA ASP A 125 0.79 21.59 -2.87
C ASP A 125 1.53 22.25 -4.03
N ASP A 126 1.77 23.56 -3.92
CA ASP A 126 2.52 24.33 -4.91
C ASP A 126 4.00 23.90 -4.95
N TYR A 127 4.48 23.26 -3.88
CA TYR A 127 5.85 22.76 -3.78
C TYR A 127 5.90 21.24 -3.99
N PRO A 128 6.63 20.75 -5.01
CA PRO A 128 6.69 19.33 -5.32
C PRO A 128 7.23 18.44 -4.18
N HIS A 129 8.06 18.99 -3.30
CA HIS A 129 8.57 18.27 -2.13
C HIS A 129 7.49 17.96 -1.09
N PHE A 130 6.59 18.91 -0.81
CA PHE A 130 5.48 18.68 0.11
C PHE A 130 4.45 17.72 -0.49
N GLU A 131 4.22 17.80 -1.79
CA GLU A 131 3.37 16.84 -2.51
C GLU A 131 3.89 15.40 -2.40
N MET A 132 5.21 15.19 -2.54
CA MET A 132 5.83 13.88 -2.31
C MET A 132 5.62 13.39 -0.88
N ILE A 133 5.88 14.24 0.12
CA ILE A 133 5.72 13.88 1.53
C ILE A 133 4.27 13.52 1.83
N CYS A 134 3.31 14.34 1.38
CA CYS A 134 1.89 14.05 1.52
C CYS A 134 1.51 12.71 0.88
N SER A 135 1.95 12.48 -0.37
CA SER A 135 1.63 11.22 -1.06
C SER A 135 2.26 10.02 -0.36
N HIS A 136 3.44 10.17 0.24
CA HIS A 136 4.12 9.13 1.00
C HIS A 136 3.41 8.83 2.33
N GLN A 137 2.87 9.86 2.99
CA GLN A 137 2.10 9.77 4.22
C GLN A 137 0.70 9.15 4.01
N ALA A 138 0.10 9.36 2.84
CA ALA A 138 -1.23 8.85 2.51
C ALA A 138 -1.39 7.33 2.71
N SER A 139 -0.32 6.54 2.62
CA SER A 139 -0.35 5.09 2.87
C SER A 139 -0.87 4.73 4.26
N TYR A 140 -0.39 5.41 5.31
CA TYR A 140 -0.91 5.17 6.66
C TYR A 140 -2.30 5.78 6.86
N GLU A 141 -2.64 6.86 6.17
CA GLU A 141 -4.00 7.44 6.23
C GLU A 141 -5.04 6.47 5.67
N TYR A 142 -4.74 5.84 4.54
CA TYR A 142 -5.59 4.80 3.98
C TYR A 142 -5.69 3.59 4.89
N PHE A 143 -4.57 3.14 5.48
CA PHE A 143 -4.61 2.03 6.43
C PHE A 143 -5.48 2.33 7.65
N ILE A 144 -5.36 3.53 8.24
CA ILE A 144 -6.22 3.99 9.34
C ILE A 144 -7.69 4.02 8.91
N ALA A 145 -8.00 4.52 7.71
CA ALA A 145 -9.37 4.50 7.19
C ALA A 145 -9.94 3.08 7.10
N THR A 146 -9.11 2.08 6.73
CA THR A 146 -9.55 0.67 6.70
C THR A 146 -9.91 0.13 8.08
N LEU A 147 -9.20 0.58 9.13
CA LEU A 147 -9.52 0.22 10.52
C LEU A 147 -10.84 0.84 10.97
N GLU A 148 -11.07 2.12 10.65
CA GLU A 148 -12.30 2.84 10.97
C GLU A 148 -13.52 2.18 10.30
N ILE A 149 -13.42 1.92 9.00
CA ILE A 149 -14.44 1.21 8.21
C ILE A 149 -14.73 -0.16 8.81
N PHE A 150 -13.70 -0.96 9.10
CA PHE A 150 -13.85 -2.30 9.67
C PHE A 150 -14.54 -2.25 11.04
N LYS A 151 -14.13 -1.32 11.91
CA LYS A 151 -14.71 -1.14 13.23
C LYS A 151 -16.19 -0.74 13.16
N ASN A 152 -16.54 0.16 12.25
CA ASN A 152 -17.90 0.67 12.12
C ASN A 152 -18.83 -0.24 11.28
N ARG A 153 -18.26 -1.24 10.58
CA ARG A 153 -18.94 -2.09 9.60
C ARG A 153 -19.57 -1.27 8.46
N ASP A 154 -18.86 -0.22 8.04
CA ASP A 154 -19.30 0.62 6.94
C ASP A 154 -19.27 -0.17 5.62
N GLU A 155 -20.20 0.10 4.70
CA GLU A 155 -20.21 -0.51 3.36
C GLU A 155 -19.08 0.02 2.46
N CYS A 156 -18.44 1.12 2.88
CA CYS A 156 -17.24 1.68 2.29
C CYS A 156 -16.09 0.67 2.28
N GLY A 157 -15.20 0.74 1.29
CA GLY A 157 -14.03 -0.14 1.26
C GLY A 157 -13.07 0.19 0.12
N PHE A 158 -11.95 -0.53 0.09
CA PHE A 158 -10.88 -0.37 -0.89
C PHE A 158 -10.74 -1.63 -1.75
N PRO A 159 -11.72 -1.93 -2.64
CA PRO A 159 -11.62 -3.09 -3.51
C PRO A 159 -10.37 -2.98 -4.39
N ALA A 160 -9.56 -4.04 -4.39
CA ALA A 160 -8.29 -4.08 -5.06
C ALA A 160 -8.38 -4.91 -6.35
N TYR A 161 -8.34 -4.21 -7.48
CA TYR A 161 -8.49 -4.80 -8.81
C TYR A 161 -7.18 -5.42 -9.27
N PRO A 162 -7.15 -6.67 -9.74
CA PRO A 162 -5.93 -7.27 -10.28
C PRO A 162 -5.31 -6.37 -11.34
N TRP A 163 -4.02 -6.10 -11.22
CA TRP A 163 -3.33 -5.17 -12.11
C TRP A 163 -1.99 -5.72 -12.57
N ASN A 164 -1.71 -5.61 -13.87
CA ASN A 164 -0.45 -6.06 -14.46
C ASN A 164 0.67 -5.00 -14.41
N GLY A 165 0.43 -3.86 -13.74
CA GLY A 165 1.41 -2.78 -13.62
C GLY A 165 1.49 -1.84 -14.84
N SER A 166 0.73 -2.11 -15.91
CA SER A 166 0.75 -1.28 -17.12
C SER A 166 -0.26 -0.14 -17.06
N PRO A 167 0.05 1.03 -17.66
CA PRO A 167 -0.91 2.11 -17.82
C PRO A 167 -2.16 1.71 -18.60
N LYS A 168 -2.03 0.81 -19.59
CA LYS A 168 -3.17 0.34 -20.39
C LYS A 168 -4.20 -0.39 -19.52
N ASP A 169 -3.73 -1.31 -18.70
CA ASP A 169 -4.57 -2.10 -17.80
C ASP A 169 -5.21 -1.22 -16.70
N ALA A 170 -4.45 -0.26 -16.17
CA ALA A 170 -4.99 0.71 -15.23
C ALA A 170 -6.14 1.54 -15.84
N LEU A 171 -6.04 1.93 -17.12
CA LEU A 171 -7.12 2.62 -17.82
C LEU A 171 -8.35 1.73 -18.05
N GLU A 172 -8.16 0.43 -18.29
CA GLU A 172 -9.26 -0.52 -18.44
C GLU A 172 -10.02 -0.69 -17.10
N ILE A 173 -9.29 -0.86 -15.99
CA ILE A 173 -9.85 -0.93 -14.63
C ILE A 173 -10.64 0.34 -14.29
N VAL A 174 -10.07 1.53 -14.53
CA VAL A 174 -10.76 2.80 -14.22
C VAL A 174 -12.02 2.97 -15.06
N LYS A 175 -12.02 2.53 -16.32
CA LYS A 175 -13.22 2.53 -17.18
C LYS A 175 -14.30 1.57 -16.68
N GLU A 176 -13.90 0.42 -16.16
CA GLU A 176 -14.84 -0.53 -15.55
C GLU A 176 -15.51 0.09 -14.32
N ILE A 177 -14.71 0.64 -13.40
CA ILE A 177 -15.21 1.32 -12.19
C ILE A 177 -16.17 2.47 -12.55
N ALA A 178 -15.84 3.27 -13.57
CA ALA A 178 -16.71 4.35 -14.03
C ALA A 178 -18.09 3.86 -14.55
N LYS A 179 -18.15 2.64 -15.12
CA LYS A 179 -19.39 2.07 -15.68
C LYS A 179 -20.23 1.33 -14.64
N SER A 180 -19.61 0.48 -13.83
CA SER A 180 -20.31 -0.42 -12.91
C SER A 180 -20.34 0.08 -11.47
N GLY A 181 -19.59 1.14 -11.15
CA GLY A 181 -19.12 1.39 -9.80
C GLY A 181 -18.21 0.25 -9.33
N ASN A 182 -18.13 0.06 -8.01
CA ASN A 182 -17.33 -1.01 -7.40
C ASN A 182 -17.92 -2.44 -7.55
N ARG A 183 -19.04 -2.60 -8.29
CA ARG A 183 -19.70 -3.90 -8.51
C ARG A 183 -18.91 -4.87 -9.40
N GLY A 184 -17.88 -4.41 -10.10
CA GLY A 184 -16.99 -5.27 -10.91
C GLY A 184 -16.03 -6.14 -10.09
N CYS A 185 -15.92 -5.92 -8.77
CA CYS A 185 -14.88 -6.50 -7.93
C CYS A 185 -15.43 -7.20 -6.67
N GLU A 186 -16.59 -7.87 -6.74
CA GLU A 186 -17.20 -8.54 -5.57
C GLU A 186 -16.27 -9.58 -4.93
N THR A 187 -15.42 -10.24 -5.72
CA THR A 187 -14.46 -11.25 -5.24
C THR A 187 -13.06 -10.70 -4.97
N CYS A 188 -12.87 -9.39 -5.07
CA CYS A 188 -11.56 -8.78 -4.92
C CYS A 188 -11.16 -8.66 -3.46
N PRO A 189 -9.86 -8.81 -3.13
CA PRO A 189 -9.40 -8.47 -1.80
C PRO A 189 -9.63 -6.98 -1.53
N LYS A 190 -9.92 -6.64 -0.28
CA LYS A 190 -9.97 -5.24 0.17
C LYS A 190 -8.62 -4.86 0.75
N MET A 191 -7.98 -3.83 0.22
CA MET A 191 -6.73 -3.30 0.78
C MET A 191 -6.92 -2.94 2.27
N GLY A 192 -5.89 -3.14 3.09
CA GLY A 192 -5.86 -2.73 4.49
C GLY A 192 -6.09 -3.88 5.47
N ILE A 193 -6.78 -3.64 6.58
CA ILE A 193 -6.80 -4.58 7.71
C ILE A 193 -7.40 -5.96 7.38
N GLU A 194 -8.33 -6.04 6.43
CA GLU A 194 -9.07 -7.29 6.09
C GLU A 194 -8.26 -8.32 5.29
N VAL A 195 -7.11 -7.97 4.69
CA VAL A 195 -6.29 -8.95 3.95
C VAL A 195 -5.43 -9.82 4.86
N GLY A 196 -5.11 -11.03 4.39
CA GLY A 196 -4.29 -11.98 5.12
C GLY A 196 -3.83 -13.17 4.26
N PRO A 197 -3.25 -14.23 4.88
CA PRO A 197 -2.66 -15.38 4.17
C PRO A 197 -3.58 -16.06 3.14
N ASN A 198 -4.89 -16.05 3.40
CA ASN A 198 -5.93 -16.66 2.56
C ASN A 198 -6.50 -15.71 1.49
N SER A 199 -6.13 -14.43 1.53
CA SER A 199 -6.53 -13.46 0.51
C SER A 199 -5.83 -13.76 -0.82
N ARG A 200 -6.44 -13.32 -1.92
CA ARG A 200 -5.84 -13.42 -3.25
C ARG A 200 -4.52 -12.64 -3.26
N LYS A 201 -3.44 -13.32 -3.65
CA LYS A 201 -2.08 -12.78 -3.77
C LYS A 201 -1.85 -12.13 -5.13
N GLY A 202 -0.96 -11.14 -5.21
CA GLY A 202 -0.58 -10.48 -6.45
C GLY A 202 -0.50 -8.96 -6.37
N VAL A 203 -0.46 -8.32 -7.54
CA VAL A 203 -0.39 -6.87 -7.69
C VAL A 203 -1.79 -6.33 -7.99
N PHE A 204 -2.18 -5.28 -7.28
CA PHE A 204 -3.51 -4.72 -7.39
C PHE A 204 -3.49 -3.19 -7.53
N LEU A 205 -4.45 -2.68 -8.29
CA LEU A 205 -4.79 -1.27 -8.37
C LEU A 205 -5.97 -1.00 -7.44
N VAL A 206 -5.83 0.01 -6.59
CA VAL A 206 -6.89 0.50 -5.70
C VAL A 206 -7.21 1.92 -6.12
N ILE A 207 -8.49 2.24 -6.29
CA ILE A 207 -8.93 3.60 -6.63
C ILE A 207 -9.46 4.28 -5.38
N SER A 208 -8.97 5.48 -5.09
CA SER A 208 -9.32 6.25 -3.89
C SER A 208 -9.78 7.68 -4.21
N SER A 209 -10.55 8.26 -3.29
CA SER A 209 -10.96 9.67 -3.31
C SER A 209 -9.94 10.53 -2.56
N SER A 210 -10.00 11.84 -2.79
CA SER A 210 -9.30 12.87 -2.01
C SER A 210 -9.90 13.09 -0.61
N LYS A 211 -11.12 12.60 -0.34
CA LYS A 211 -11.85 12.85 0.91
C LYS A 211 -12.08 11.58 1.69
N LYS A 212 -11.90 11.62 3.01
CA LYS A 212 -12.31 10.55 3.93
C LYS A 212 -13.80 10.21 3.73
N PRO A 213 -14.19 8.93 3.76
CA PRO A 213 -13.39 7.74 4.08
C PRO A 213 -12.56 7.18 2.89
N TYR A 214 -12.39 7.96 1.82
CA TYR A 214 -11.57 7.70 0.63
C TYR A 214 -12.08 6.62 -0.34
N CYS A 215 -13.24 6.02 -0.11
CA CYS A 215 -13.83 5.03 -1.01
C CYS A 215 -14.85 5.62 -2.01
N GLU A 216 -15.35 6.83 -1.77
CA GLU A 216 -16.36 7.48 -2.62
C GLU A 216 -15.72 8.33 -3.71
N VAL A 217 -15.42 7.70 -4.84
CA VAL A 217 -14.69 8.37 -5.93
C VAL A 217 -15.66 9.03 -6.91
N SER A 218 -15.57 10.34 -7.04
CA SER A 218 -16.38 11.11 -7.98
C SER A 218 -15.92 10.93 -9.44
N ASN A 219 -16.82 11.17 -10.41
CA ASN A 219 -16.45 11.16 -11.84
C ASN A 219 -15.30 12.13 -12.18
N ARG A 220 -15.21 13.26 -11.48
CA ARG A 220 -14.12 14.23 -11.64
C ARG A 220 -12.77 13.66 -11.17
N GLU A 221 -12.77 12.91 -10.07
CA GLU A 221 -11.57 12.25 -9.54
C GLU A 221 -11.14 11.08 -10.44
N LEU A 222 -12.09 10.29 -10.97
CA LEU A 222 -11.79 9.26 -11.97
C LEU A 222 -11.12 9.86 -13.22
N LEU A 223 -11.64 10.98 -13.73
CA LEU A 223 -11.02 11.71 -14.85
C LEU A 223 -9.59 12.17 -14.54
N PHE A 224 -9.35 12.63 -13.31
CA PHE A 224 -8.01 13.03 -12.87
C PHE A 224 -7.05 11.83 -12.84
N ILE A 225 -7.50 10.69 -12.32
CA ILE A 225 -6.72 9.43 -12.30
C ILE A 225 -6.39 8.96 -13.73
N VAL A 226 -7.35 9.01 -14.66
CA VAL A 226 -7.11 8.71 -16.08
C VAL A 226 -6.00 9.58 -16.64
N LYS A 227 -6.05 10.89 -16.38
CA LYS A 227 -5.05 11.85 -16.86
C LYS A 227 -3.65 11.54 -16.30
N MET A 228 -3.55 11.24 -14.99
CA MET A 228 -2.26 10.88 -14.36
C MET A 228 -1.69 9.59 -14.97
N THR A 229 -2.53 8.58 -15.18
CA THR A 229 -2.15 7.29 -15.78
C THR A 229 -1.58 7.46 -17.20
N GLN A 230 -2.18 8.34 -18.01
CA GLN A 230 -1.72 8.62 -19.38
C GLN A 230 -0.43 9.44 -19.42
N VAL A 231 -0.26 10.40 -18.52
CA VAL A 231 0.96 11.20 -18.42
C VAL A 231 2.15 10.31 -18.07
N GLY A 232 1.99 9.34 -17.16
CA GLY A 232 2.99 8.31 -16.89
C GLY A 232 3.36 7.47 -18.12
N SER A 233 2.37 7.12 -18.96
CA SER A 233 2.58 6.36 -20.21
C SER A 233 3.39 7.13 -21.26
N LYS A 234 3.11 8.42 -21.45
CA LYS A 234 3.87 9.29 -22.39
C LYS A 234 5.31 9.57 -21.93
N ARG A 235 5.58 9.41 -20.63
CA ARG A 235 6.92 9.61 -20.07
C ARG A 235 7.79 8.35 -20.21
N ARG A 236 7.18 7.16 -20.25
CA ARG A 236 7.86 5.90 -20.65
C ARG A 236 8.03 5.75 -22.17
N ILE A 237 7.17 6.35 -22.98
CA ILE A 237 7.23 6.31 -24.45
C ILE A 237 7.51 7.72 -24.97
N LYS A 238 8.78 8.03 -25.29
CA LYS A 238 9.16 9.29 -25.94
C LYS A 238 8.19 9.64 -27.09
N LEU A 239 7.54 10.79 -26.96
CA LEU A 239 6.93 11.62 -28.01
C LEU A 239 6.15 10.89 -29.12
N LYS A 240 4.81 10.95 -29.05
CA LYS A 240 3.94 11.34 -30.18
C LYS A 240 2.56 11.78 -29.67
N LYS A 241 1.98 12.75 -30.41
CA LYS A 241 0.86 13.65 -30.07
C LYS A 241 -0.37 12.95 -29.48
N VAL A 242 -1.05 13.65 -28.56
CA VAL A 242 -2.41 13.33 -28.10
C VAL A 242 -3.34 14.42 -28.57
N GLU A 243 -4.10 14.09 -29.59
CA GLU A 243 -5.33 14.74 -30.01
C GLU A 243 -6.28 13.62 -30.42
N GLU A 244 -6.92 13.02 -29.43
CA GLU A 244 -8.17 12.25 -29.51
C GLU A 244 -8.52 11.89 -28.07
N TYR A 245 -9.79 11.59 -27.77
CA TYR A 245 -10.35 11.23 -26.44
C TYR A 245 -11.11 12.30 -25.65
N ASN A 246 -11.48 13.43 -26.25
CA ASN A 246 -12.59 14.24 -25.71
C ASN A 246 -13.99 13.65 -26.01
N SER A 247 -14.09 12.42 -26.53
CA SER A 247 -15.34 11.80 -26.99
C SER A 247 -15.73 10.50 -26.26
N LEU A 248 -15.16 10.21 -25.08
CA LEU A 248 -15.39 8.94 -24.35
C LEU A 248 -16.11 9.08 -23.00
N LEU A 249 -16.83 10.18 -22.80
CA LEU A 249 -17.89 10.29 -21.79
C LEU A 249 -19.16 10.80 -22.46
#